data_AF-A0A1A9IVB1-F1
#
_entry.id   AF-A0A1A9IVB1-F1
#
_cell.length_a   1.000
_cell.length_b   1.000
_cell.length_c   1.000
_cell.angle_alpha   90.00
_cell.angle_beta   90.00
_cell.angle_gamma   90.00
#
_symmetry.space_group_name_H-M   'P 1'
#
loop_
_entity.id
_entity.type
_entity.pdbx_description
1 polymer ?
#
loop_
_entity_poly.entity_id
_entity_poly.type
_entity_poly.pdbx_seq_one_letter_code
_entity_poly.pdbx_strand_id
1 'polypeptide(L)'
;MSGWDLKPQGISGVLRTTGESASHLETYGKAFGEHLTSAATYAGTISADSGGGGKDGKGQGGLVALALSQWAEHASRDLQFVAARAGKSLQGVVDATTAYLNGDEEMAARAQRAALKAPKLDAPGVGAG
;
A
#
# COMPACT_ATOMS: atom_id res chain seq x y z
N MET A 1 5.53 -21.34 -32.15
CA MET A 1 5.79 -21.80 -30.77
C MET A 1 5.81 -20.56 -29.91
N SER A 2 4.88 -20.44 -28.97
CA SER A 2 4.93 -19.35 -28.00
C SER A 2 6.22 -19.46 -27.19
N GLY A 3 6.83 -18.31 -26.89
CA GLY A 3 8.04 -18.27 -26.07
C GLY A 3 7.77 -18.56 -24.58
N TRP A 4 6.63 -19.17 -24.23
CA TRP A 4 6.21 -19.40 -22.86
C TRP A 4 6.55 -20.84 -22.46
N ASP A 5 7.57 -21.01 -21.62
CA ASP A 5 7.90 -22.28 -20.95
C ASP A 5 7.66 -22.11 -19.44
N LEU A 6 6.39 -22.13 -19.04
CA LEU A 6 6.02 -21.98 -17.63
C LEU A 6 6.17 -23.32 -16.89
N LYS A 7 6.77 -23.26 -15.69
CA LYS A 7 6.88 -24.38 -14.75
C LYS A 7 5.91 -24.14 -13.56
N PRO A 8 4.69 -24.73 -13.57
CA PRO A 8 3.67 -24.44 -12.57
C PRO A 8 4.13 -24.64 -11.11
N GLN A 9 4.96 -25.66 -10.87
CA GLN A 9 5.52 -25.94 -9.53
C GLN A 9 6.51 -24.86 -9.05
N GLY A 10 7.28 -24.25 -9.96
CA GLY A 10 8.15 -23.13 -9.60
C GLY A 10 7.33 -21.87 -9.30
N ILE A 11 6.26 -21.65 -10.05
CA ILE A 11 5.37 -20.50 -9.91
C ILE A 11 4.61 -20.57 -8.57
N SER A 12 4.10 -21.74 -8.19
CA SER A 12 3.41 -21.91 -6.90
C SER A 12 4.34 -21.63 -5.71
N GLY A 13 5.62 -22.02 -5.81
CA GLY A 13 6.64 -21.69 -4.82
C GLY A 13 6.84 -20.18 -4.65
N VAL A 14 7.01 -19.45 -5.77
CA VAL A 14 7.19 -17.99 -5.78
C VAL A 14 5.93 -17.25 -5.32
N LEU A 15 4.75 -17.70 -5.74
CA LEU A 15 3.47 -17.15 -5.28
C LEU A 15 3.32 -17.28 -3.76
N ARG A 16 3.70 -18.43 -3.20
CA ARG A 16 3.62 -18.66 -1.76
C ARG A 16 4.55 -17.72 -0.99
N THR A 17 5.82 -17.64 -1.36
CA THR A 17 6.80 -16.80 -0.64
C THR A 17 6.50 -15.31 -0.81
N THR A 18 6.04 -14.90 -1.99
CA THR A 18 5.65 -13.51 -2.26
C THR A 18 4.34 -13.16 -1.54
N GLY A 19 3.37 -14.08 -1.48
CA GLY A 19 2.14 -13.92 -0.72
C GLY A 19 2.38 -13.83 0.79
N GLU A 20 3.29 -14.64 1.33
CA GLU A 20 3.73 -14.57 2.72
C GLU A 20 4.37 -13.20 3.01
N SER A 21 5.28 -12.74 2.15
CA SER A 21 5.88 -11.41 2.28
C SER A 21 4.85 -10.28 2.21
N ALA A 22 3.89 -10.39 1.29
CA ALA A 22 2.80 -9.42 1.13
C ALA A 22 1.84 -9.42 2.33
N SER A 23 1.67 -10.56 3.02
CA SER A 23 0.82 -10.64 4.21
C SER A 23 1.33 -9.76 5.36
N HIS A 24 2.64 -9.52 5.43
CA HIS A 24 3.24 -8.63 6.43
C HIS A 24 2.96 -7.14 6.18
N LEU A 25 2.49 -6.75 4.98
CA LEU A 25 2.17 -5.34 4.68
C LEU A 25 1.07 -4.79 5.60
N GLU A 26 0.11 -5.61 6.01
CA GLU A 26 -0.92 -5.21 6.99
C GLU A 26 -0.29 -4.89 8.35
N THR A 27 0.62 -5.76 8.82
CA THR A 27 1.34 -5.56 10.07
C THR A 27 2.17 -4.27 10.05
N TYR A 28 2.90 -4.03 8.95
CA TYR A 28 3.68 -2.80 8.80
C TYR A 28 2.77 -1.55 8.71
N GLY A 29 1.62 -1.65 8.06
CA GLY A 29 0.62 -0.58 8.02
C GLY A 29 0.06 -0.22 9.40
N LYS A 30 -0.20 -1.23 10.24
CA LYS A 30 -0.63 -1.02 11.64
C LYS A 30 0.46 -0.36 12.48
N ALA A 31 1.68 -0.90 12.42
CA ALA A 31 2.83 -0.34 13.14
C ALA A 31 3.11 1.11 12.72
N PHE A 32 2.97 1.43 11.43
CA PHE A 32 3.08 2.79 10.91
C PHE A 32 2.09 3.76 11.59
N GLY A 33 0.81 3.40 11.66
CA GLY A 33 -0.21 4.21 12.32
C GLY A 33 -0.01 4.37 13.83
N GLU A 34 0.42 3.30 14.51
CA GLU A 34 0.76 3.32 15.95
C GLU A 34 1.93 4.26 16.24
N HIS A 35 3.02 4.15 15.46
CA HIS A 35 4.20 5.00 15.63
C HIS A 35 3.91 6.46 15.30
N LEU A 36 3.07 6.74 14.30
CA LEU A 36 2.60 8.08 13.98
C LEU A 36 1.79 8.71 15.11
N THR A 37 0.84 7.95 15.66
CA THR A 37 -0.01 8.42 16.77
C THR A 37 0.84 8.70 18.00
N SER A 38 1.80 7.81 18.28
CA SER A 38 2.80 8.00 19.33
C SER A 38 3.62 9.27 19.08
N ALA A 39 4.22 9.41 17.90
CA ALA A 39 5.01 10.58 17.53
C ALA A 39 4.23 11.89 17.66
N ALA A 40 2.99 11.95 17.16
CA ALA A 40 2.13 13.12 17.27
C ALA A 40 1.77 13.46 18.74
N THR A 41 1.58 12.45 19.59
CA THR A 41 1.31 12.62 21.02
C THR A 41 2.51 13.21 21.77
N TYR A 42 3.74 12.84 21.37
CA TYR A 42 4.98 13.30 22.01
C TYR A 42 5.63 14.51 21.31
N ALA A 43 5.09 14.97 20.17
CA ALA A 43 5.66 16.02 19.32
C ALA A 43 5.70 17.44 19.94
N GLY A 44 5.35 17.59 21.22
CA GLY A 44 5.38 18.88 21.91
C GLY A 44 4.26 19.84 21.49
N THR A 45 4.08 20.90 22.30
CA THR A 45 2.95 21.84 22.22
C THR A 45 3.31 23.15 21.51
N ILE A 46 4.32 23.17 20.62
CA ILE A 46 4.66 24.39 19.85
C ILE A 46 3.48 24.73 18.95
N SER A 47 2.63 25.62 19.44
CA SER A 47 1.44 26.11 18.76
C SER A 47 1.87 27.12 17.70
N ALA A 48 1.21 27.08 16.54
CA ALA A 48 1.43 28.05 15.46
C ALA A 48 1.10 29.50 15.87
N ASP A 49 0.38 29.65 16.99
CA ASP A 49 -0.03 30.91 17.57
C ASP A 49 0.47 30.97 19.02
N SER A 50 1.56 31.71 19.29
CA SER A 50 1.97 32.29 20.58
C SER A 50 3.47 32.64 20.55
N GLY A 51 3.84 33.87 20.19
CA GLY A 51 3.85 34.97 21.16
C GLY A 51 2.77 34.90 22.25
N GLY A 52 3.07 34.32 23.40
CA GLY A 52 2.25 34.47 24.61
C GLY A 52 1.87 33.17 25.30
N GLY A 53 2.36 32.98 26.52
CA GLY A 53 2.21 31.77 27.29
C GLY A 53 0.76 31.38 27.60
N GLY A 54 0.45 30.11 27.38
CA GLY A 54 -0.69 29.40 27.97
C GLY A 54 -0.16 28.34 28.93
N LYS A 55 -0.31 28.57 30.23
CA LYS A 55 -0.15 27.55 31.27
C LYS A 55 -1.24 26.51 31.05
N ASP A 56 -0.84 25.31 30.62
CA ASP A 56 -1.48 24.00 30.88
C ASP A 56 -1.07 23.06 29.75
N GLY A 57 0.08 22.41 29.91
CA GLY A 57 0.73 21.52 28.95
C GLY A 57 -0.02 20.21 28.70
N LYS A 58 -1.28 20.28 28.26
CA LYS A 58 -2.05 19.15 27.77
C LYS A 58 -2.80 19.51 26.49
N GLY A 59 -2.41 18.86 25.40
CA GLY A 59 -3.42 18.21 24.57
C GLY A 59 -3.75 18.79 23.20
N GLN A 60 -2.95 19.69 22.62
CA GLN A 60 -3.09 19.99 21.20
C GLN A 60 -1.71 19.94 20.55
N GLY A 61 -1.48 18.88 19.77
CA GLY A 61 -0.21 18.65 19.09
C GLY A 61 0.17 19.88 18.28
N GLY A 62 1.40 20.36 18.50
CA GLY A 62 1.91 21.57 17.85
C GLY A 62 2.04 21.43 16.33
N LEU A 63 2.72 22.39 15.70
CA LEU A 63 3.03 22.38 14.25
C LEU A 63 3.57 21.03 13.74
N VAL A 64 4.32 20.32 14.58
CA VAL A 64 4.87 18.99 14.27
C VAL A 64 3.77 17.93 14.16
N ALA A 65 2.73 17.95 15.01
CA ALA A 65 1.62 17.02 14.90
C ALA A 65 0.79 17.25 13.63
N LEU A 66 0.63 18.51 13.22
CA LEU A 66 -0.01 18.88 11.94
C LEU A 66 0.82 18.42 10.73
N ALA A 67 2.14 18.59 10.78
CA ALA A 67 3.03 18.10 9.73
C ALA A 67 3.00 16.56 9.64
N LEU A 68 2.98 15.88 10.79
CA LEU A 68 2.86 14.42 10.87
C LEU A 68 1.51 13.94 10.32
N SER A 69 0.39 14.65 10.54
CA SER A 69 -0.90 14.25 9.99
C SER A 69 -0.94 14.37 8.46
N GLN A 70 -0.40 15.45 7.89
CA GLN A 70 -0.33 15.60 6.42
C GLN A 70 0.61 14.57 5.79
N TRP A 71 1.78 14.31 6.42
CA TRP A 71 2.67 13.27 5.96
C TRP A 71 2.02 11.87 6.08
N ALA A 72 1.30 11.60 7.17
CA ALA A 72 0.60 10.36 7.39
C ALA A 72 -0.45 10.08 6.31
N GLU A 73 -1.22 11.10 5.89
CA GLU A 73 -2.20 10.96 4.82
C GLU A 73 -1.54 10.53 3.49
N HIS A 74 -0.45 11.18 3.12
CA HIS A 74 0.29 10.84 1.89
C HIS A 74 0.93 9.45 1.99
N ALA A 75 1.64 9.18 3.08
CA ALA A 75 2.33 7.92 3.29
C ALA A 75 1.37 6.72 3.40
N SER A 76 0.18 6.92 3.99
CA SER A 76 -0.86 5.89 4.04
C SER A 76 -1.38 5.55 2.64
N ARG A 77 -1.54 6.55 1.77
CA ARG A 77 -1.93 6.33 0.37
C ARG A 77 -0.86 5.55 -0.39
N ASP A 78 0.41 5.87 -0.18
CA ASP A 78 1.53 5.15 -0.79
C ASP A 78 1.60 3.70 -0.29
N LEU A 79 1.42 3.46 1.01
CA LEU A 79 1.35 2.12 1.61
C LEU A 79 0.21 1.29 1.01
N GLN A 80 -0.98 1.88 0.88
CA GLN A 80 -2.12 1.26 0.22
C GLN A 80 -1.83 0.96 -1.26
N PHE A 81 -1.13 1.86 -1.96
CA PHE A 81 -0.76 1.67 -3.36
C PHE A 81 0.19 0.48 -3.53
N VAL A 82 1.19 0.37 -2.66
CA VAL A 82 2.14 -0.75 -2.65
C VAL A 82 1.40 -2.07 -2.39
N ALA A 83 0.51 -2.11 -1.40
CA ALA A 83 -0.28 -3.29 -1.09
C ALA A 83 -1.19 -3.69 -2.26
N ALA A 84 -1.91 -2.73 -2.86
CA ALA A 84 -2.76 -2.96 -4.03
C ALA A 84 -1.94 -3.46 -5.23
N ARG A 85 -0.72 -2.93 -5.43
CA ARG A 85 0.17 -3.34 -6.51
C ARG A 85 0.71 -4.75 -6.30
N ALA A 86 1.09 -5.09 -5.08
CA ALA A 86 1.51 -6.45 -4.73
C ALA A 86 0.38 -7.46 -4.99
N GLY A 87 -0.84 -7.17 -4.52
CA GLY A 87 -2.02 -7.99 -4.77
C GLY A 87 -2.34 -8.16 -6.26
N LYS A 88 -2.34 -7.08 -7.04
CA LYS A 88 -2.54 -7.12 -8.50
C LYS A 88 -1.47 -7.94 -9.22
N SER A 89 -0.22 -7.88 -8.76
CA SER A 89 0.89 -8.63 -9.35
C SER A 89 0.75 -10.12 -9.08
N LEU A 90 0.41 -10.50 -7.84
CA LEU A 90 0.12 -11.88 -7.44
C LEU A 90 -1.06 -12.45 -8.23
N GLN A 91 -2.17 -11.71 -8.31
CA GLN A 91 -3.34 -12.13 -9.07
C GLN A 91 -3.03 -12.29 -10.55
N GLY A 92 -2.26 -11.37 -11.14
CA GLY A 92 -1.83 -11.46 -12.54
C GLY A 92 -1.02 -12.71 -12.86
N VAL A 93 -0.16 -13.15 -11.94
CA VAL A 93 0.60 -14.40 -12.08
C VAL A 93 -0.32 -15.61 -12.01
N VAL A 94 -1.31 -15.61 -11.10
CA VAL A 94 -2.33 -16.66 -11.01
C VAL A 94 -3.13 -16.73 -12.31
N ASP A 95 -3.70 -15.61 -12.77
CA ASP A 95 -4.52 -15.54 -13.97
C ASP A 95 -3.73 -15.97 -15.21
N ALA A 96 -2.47 -15.52 -15.35
CA ALA A 96 -1.62 -15.89 -16.47
C ALA A 96 -1.26 -17.39 -16.47
N THR A 97 -1.00 -17.96 -15.28
CA THR A 97 -0.69 -19.39 -15.15
C THR A 97 -1.92 -20.25 -15.45
N THR A 98 -3.10 -19.85 -14.97
CA THR A 98 -4.36 -20.52 -15.28
C THR A 98 -4.67 -20.48 -16.77
N ALA A 99 -4.52 -19.32 -17.41
CA ALA A 99 -4.73 -19.18 -18.85
C ALA A 99 -3.76 -20.04 -19.67
N TYR A 100 -2.48 -20.07 -19.28
CA TYR A 100 -1.48 -20.95 -19.91
C TYR A 100 -1.81 -22.43 -19.73
N LEU A 101 -2.23 -22.87 -18.55
CA LEU A 101 -2.64 -24.25 -18.29
C LEU A 101 -3.88 -24.66 -19.10
N ASN A 102 -4.75 -23.71 -19.43
CA ASN A 102 -5.91 -23.92 -20.29
C ASN A 102 -5.57 -23.86 -21.79
N GLY A 103 -4.30 -23.64 -22.16
CA GLY A 103 -3.84 -23.52 -23.54
C GLY A 103 -4.16 -22.18 -24.20
N ASP A 104 -4.60 -21.16 -23.45
CA ASP A 104 -4.90 -19.82 -23.95
C ASP A 104 -3.76 -18.84 -23.61
N GLU A 105 -2.74 -18.87 -24.44
CA GLU A 105 -1.54 -18.04 -24.29
C GLU A 105 -1.81 -16.55 -24.55
N GLU A 106 -2.81 -16.23 -25.38
CA GLU A 106 -3.22 -14.84 -25.56
C GLU A 106 -3.83 -14.29 -24.28
N MET A 107 -4.66 -15.07 -23.60
CA MET A 107 -5.23 -14.72 -22.30
C MET A 107 -4.14 -14.60 -21.24
N ALA A 108 -3.11 -15.47 -21.27
CA ALA A 108 -1.96 -15.34 -20.39
C ALA A 108 -1.19 -14.02 -20.61
N ALA A 109 -0.93 -13.66 -21.87
CA ALA A 109 -0.29 -12.40 -22.21
C ALA A 109 -1.17 -11.17 -21.86
N ARG A 110 -2.50 -11.28 -22.02
CA ARG A 110 -3.45 -10.25 -21.59
C ARG A 110 -3.44 -10.07 -20.07
N ALA A 111 -3.45 -11.17 -19.31
CA ALA A 111 -3.38 -11.14 -17.85
C ALA A 111 -2.09 -10.48 -17.34
N GLN A 112 -0.94 -10.85 -17.92
CA GLN A 112 0.34 -10.21 -17.60
C GLN A 112 0.31 -8.69 -17.90
N ARG A 113 -0.18 -8.28 -19.07
CA ARG A 113 -0.34 -6.85 -19.42
C ARG A 113 -1.30 -6.12 -18.48
N ALA A 114 -2.37 -6.78 -18.03
CA ALA A 114 -3.31 -6.21 -17.08
C ALA A 114 -2.68 -6.00 -15.70
N ALA A 115 -1.83 -6.94 -15.25
CA ALA A 115 -1.11 -6.86 -13.98
C ALA A 115 -0.08 -5.72 -13.94
N LEU A 116 0.49 -5.35 -15.10
CA LEU A 116 1.41 -4.20 -15.22
C LEU A 116 0.72 -2.84 -15.04
N LYS A 117 -0.61 -2.78 -15.14
CA LYS A 117 -1.35 -1.52 -14.98
C LYS A 117 -1.29 -1.07 -13.53
N ALA A 118 -1.05 0.22 -13.31
CA ALA A 118 -1.07 0.81 -11.99
C ALA A 118 -2.42 0.54 -11.29
N PRO A 119 -2.41 0.14 -10.00
CA PRO A 119 -3.63 0.07 -9.21
C PRO A 119 -4.32 1.43 -9.16
N LYS A 120 -5.65 1.44 -9.31
CA LYS A 120 -6.46 2.59 -8.96
C LYS A 120 -6.82 2.46 -7.49
N LEU A 121 -6.41 3.43 -6.68
CA LEU A 121 -6.92 3.61 -5.33
C LEU A 121 -8.11 4.56 -5.44
N ASP A 122 -9.30 4.06 -5.13
CA ASP A 122 -10.48 4.93 -5.00
C ASP A 122 -10.32 5.71 -3.71
N ALA A 123 -9.99 7.00 -3.82
CA ALA A 123 -9.95 7.88 -2.67
C ALA A 123 -11.39 8.19 -2.23
N PRO A 124 -11.76 8.05 -0.95
CA PRO A 124 -12.99 8.67 -0.47
C PRO A 124 -12.84 10.19 -0.61
N GLY A 125 -13.54 10.79 -1.59
CA GLY A 125 -13.67 12.24 -1.71
C GLY A 125 -13.32 12.89 -3.06
N VAL A 126 -12.90 12.16 -4.10
CA VAL A 126 -12.71 12.76 -5.44
C VAL A 126 -13.58 12.02 -6.46
N GLY A 127 -14.86 12.38 -6.46
CA GLY A 127 -15.87 11.77 -7.32
C GLY A 127 -17.24 12.43 -7.19
N ALA A 128 -17.29 13.76 -7.26
CA ALA A 128 -18.51 14.50 -7.55
C ALA A 128 -18.11 15.79 -8.27
N GLY A 129 -18.23 15.75 -9.60
CA GLY A 129 -17.97 16.84 -10.54
C GLY A 129 -18.35 16.36 -11.93
#